data_AF-I2GZK3-F1
#
_entry.id   AF-I2GZK3-F1
#
_cell.length_a   1.000
_cell.length_b   1.000
_cell.length_c   1.000
_cell.angle_alpha   90.00
_cell.angle_beta   90.00
_cell.angle_gamma   90.00
#
_symmetry.space_group_name_H-M   'P 1'
#
loop_
_entity.id
_entity.type
_entity.pdbx_description
1 polymer ?
#
loop_
_entity_poly.entity_id
_entity_poly.type
_entity_poly.pdbx_seq_one_letter_code
_entity_poly.pdbx_strand_id
1 'polypeptide(L)'
;MVDFYRQVDPIKEQVIPPQDNLELLPLKSQNCKLISSSKIIGSPKIVDGISVRCPKYLLSFSSTTRKNLVTLCDLVDSKLEKINNKYYYYESKITGTLSSLHSDHSELLIPNIFYIGVAAMAGSVLTKRSNILYRVSMPVIFGTAGFYYTLPKTYSNTIDLLHEWEESKLPKFTKFQDATIDNTKWMYGVGVDLTQKVTRSGWKLQNYFKNLLGGE
;
A
#
# COMPACT_ATOMS: atom_id res chain seq x y z
N MET A 1 -25.51 2.14 54.04
CA MET A 1 -24.59 1.26 53.30
C MET A 1 -23.44 0.99 54.25
N VAL A 2 -23.29 -0.25 54.72
CA VAL A 2 -22.29 -0.61 55.75
C VAL A 2 -20.96 -0.81 55.04
N ASP A 3 -19.94 -0.06 55.46
CA ASP A 3 -18.57 -0.24 54.96
C ASP A 3 -17.92 -1.44 55.63
N PHE A 4 -17.53 -2.43 54.81
CA PHE A 4 -16.91 -3.68 55.25
C PHE A 4 -15.37 -3.63 55.26
N TYR A 5 -14.76 -2.49 54.93
CA TYR A 5 -13.31 -2.36 54.84
C TYR A 5 -12.71 -1.83 56.13
N ARG A 6 -11.71 -2.57 56.64
CA ARG A 6 -10.84 -2.14 57.73
C ARG A 6 -9.91 -1.04 57.21
N GLN A 7 -9.88 0.12 57.87
CA GLN A 7 -8.92 1.18 57.55
C GLN A 7 -7.51 0.70 57.90
N VAL A 8 -6.62 0.73 56.90
CA VAL A 8 -5.22 0.31 57.03
C VAL A 8 -4.43 1.51 57.57
N ASP A 9 -3.99 1.43 58.83
CA ASP A 9 -3.12 2.42 59.47
C ASP A 9 -1.64 2.10 59.15
N PRO A 10 -0.97 2.83 58.25
CA PRO A 10 0.39 2.50 57.81
C PRO A 10 1.44 2.66 58.92
N ILE A 11 1.12 3.41 59.98
CA ILE A 11 2.00 3.62 61.15
C ILE A 11 1.89 2.45 62.14
N LYS A 12 0.70 1.84 62.27
CA LYS A 12 0.48 0.69 63.17
C LYS A 12 0.85 -0.65 62.52
N GLU A 13 0.74 -0.74 61.20
CA GLU A 13 1.03 -1.98 60.46
C GLU A 13 2.45 -2.01 59.87
N GLN A 14 3.33 -1.07 60.25
CA GLN A 14 4.75 -1.23 60.00
C GLN A 14 5.28 -2.43 60.80
N VAL A 15 5.34 -3.59 60.12
CA VAL A 15 6.03 -4.78 60.60
C VAL A 15 7.54 -4.53 60.48
N ILE A 16 8.05 -3.70 61.38
CA ILE A 16 9.49 -3.68 61.66
C ILE A 16 9.73 -4.96 62.47
N PRO A 17 10.58 -5.89 61.99
CA PRO A 17 10.92 -7.05 62.81
C PRO A 17 11.48 -6.54 64.14
N PRO A 18 11.11 -7.15 65.27
CA PRO A 18 11.65 -6.75 66.56
C PRO A 18 13.18 -6.77 66.45
N GLN A 19 13.81 -5.64 66.78
CA GLN A 19 15.24 -5.64 67.09
C GLN A 19 15.35 -6.29 68.46
N ASP A 20 15.29 -7.62 68.47
CA ASP A 20 15.77 -8.39 69.59
C ASP A 20 17.23 -7.98 69.76
N ASN A 21 17.50 -7.41 70.92
CA ASN A 21 18.81 -7.00 71.36
C ASN A 21 19.83 -8.04 70.89
N LEU A 22 20.80 -7.55 70.13
CA LEU A 22 21.90 -8.30 69.55
C LEU A 22 22.82 -8.77 70.68
N GLU A 23 22.35 -9.72 71.50
CA GLU A 23 23.21 -10.50 72.37
C GLU A 23 24.12 -11.33 71.46
N LEU A 24 25.37 -10.91 71.42
CA LEU A 24 26.48 -11.60 70.79
C LEU A 24 26.72 -12.94 71.49
N LEU A 25 25.94 -13.96 71.12
CA LEU A 25 26.28 -15.36 71.39
C LEU A 25 27.55 -15.73 70.58
N PRO A 26 28.46 -16.56 71.13
CA PRO A 26 29.81 -16.72 70.58
C PRO A 26 29.80 -17.34 69.18
N LEU A 27 30.11 -16.47 68.22
CA LEU A 27 30.19 -16.58 66.76
C LEU A 27 31.31 -17.51 66.25
N LYS A 28 31.39 -18.79 66.66
CA LYS A 28 32.38 -19.72 66.06
C LYS A 28 31.79 -20.97 65.39
N SER A 29 30.64 -21.46 65.83
CA SER A 29 29.97 -22.61 65.21
C SER A 29 28.93 -22.22 64.15
N GLN A 30 28.22 -21.10 64.35
CA GLN A 30 27.15 -20.65 63.46
C GLN A 30 27.63 -19.84 62.24
N ASN A 31 28.82 -19.25 62.30
CA ASN A 31 29.39 -18.43 61.22
C ASN A 31 29.57 -19.22 59.91
N CYS A 32 29.97 -20.49 59.98
CA CYS A 32 30.11 -21.32 58.77
C CYS A 32 28.77 -21.57 58.06
N LYS A 33 27.68 -21.78 58.81
CA LYS A 33 26.33 -21.95 58.23
C LYS A 33 25.80 -20.64 57.64
N LEU A 34 25.97 -19.52 58.34
CA LEU A 34 25.49 -18.21 57.89
C LEU A 34 26.24 -17.66 56.67
N ILE A 35 27.57 -17.88 56.59
CA ILE A 35 28.41 -17.56 55.44
C ILE A 35 28.03 -18.45 54.24
N SER A 36 27.70 -19.72 54.46
CA SER A 36 27.25 -20.63 53.40
C SER A 36 25.85 -20.25 52.87
N SER A 37 24.91 -19.93 53.77
CA SER A 37 23.56 -19.46 53.40
C SER A 37 23.58 -18.12 52.68
N SER A 38 24.39 -17.15 53.10
CA SER A 38 24.55 -15.86 52.41
C SER A 38 25.22 -15.99 51.04
N LYS A 39 26.12 -16.97 50.86
CA LYS A 39 26.70 -17.32 49.56
C LYS A 39 25.67 -17.91 48.59
N ILE A 40 24.71 -18.68 49.09
CA ILE A 40 23.60 -19.27 48.31
C ILE A 40 22.53 -18.22 47.98
N ILE A 41 22.15 -17.40 48.97
CA ILE A 41 21.06 -16.41 48.88
C ILE A 41 21.47 -15.13 48.14
N GLY A 42 22.77 -14.82 48.10
CA GLY A 42 23.30 -13.61 47.45
C GLY A 42 23.39 -12.41 48.39
N SER A 43 24.30 -11.48 48.05
CA SER A 43 24.50 -10.21 48.76
C SER A 43 23.24 -9.35 48.70
N PRO A 44 22.82 -8.70 49.80
CA PRO A 44 21.66 -7.82 49.80
C PRO A 44 21.85 -6.70 48.78
N LYS A 45 20.88 -6.53 47.88
CA LYS A 45 20.84 -5.41 46.93
C LYS A 45 19.64 -4.54 47.28
N ILE A 46 19.87 -3.25 47.46
CA ILE A 46 18.81 -2.28 47.73
C ILE A 46 18.19 -1.93 46.37
N VAL A 47 16.90 -2.21 46.22
CA VAL A 47 16.08 -1.80 45.07
C VAL A 47 14.87 -1.09 45.68
N ASP A 48 14.68 0.19 45.31
CA ASP A 48 13.56 1.03 45.77
C ASP A 48 13.40 1.11 47.30
N GLY A 49 14.52 1.26 48.02
CA GLY A 49 14.53 1.35 49.48
C GLY A 49 14.30 0.03 50.22
N ILE A 50 14.06 -1.07 49.50
CA ILE A 50 13.86 -2.41 50.06
C ILE A 50 15.10 -3.26 49.78
N SER A 51 15.64 -3.92 50.82
CA SER A 51 16.74 -4.87 50.63
C SER A 51 16.20 -6.19 50.10
N VAL A 52 16.35 -6.43 48.80
CA VAL A 52 15.97 -7.71 48.18
C VAL A 52 17.20 -8.61 48.11
N ARG A 53 17.06 -9.85 48.56
CA ARG A 53 18.10 -10.88 48.40
C ARG A 53 17.74 -11.78 47.23
N CYS A 54 18.49 -11.64 46.13
CA CYS A 54 18.33 -12.49 44.96
C CYS A 54 19.56 -13.39 44.80
N PRO A 55 19.36 -14.71 44.70
CA PRO A 55 20.47 -15.60 44.44
C PRO A 55 21.02 -15.37 43.02
N LYS A 56 22.35 -15.41 42.88
CA LYS A 56 23.05 -15.04 41.63
C LYS A 56 22.59 -15.86 40.42
N TYR A 57 22.28 -17.15 40.63
CA TYR A 57 21.82 -18.03 39.56
C TYR A 57 20.49 -17.54 38.96
N LEU A 58 19.55 -17.11 39.78
CA LEU A 58 18.21 -16.71 39.34
C LEU A 58 18.25 -15.35 38.62
N LEU A 59 19.11 -14.44 39.09
CA LEU A 59 19.33 -13.15 38.42
C LEU A 59 19.97 -13.34 37.04
N SER A 60 20.97 -14.23 36.94
CA SER A 60 21.62 -14.52 35.66
C SER A 60 20.67 -15.19 34.67
N PHE A 61 19.84 -16.12 35.15
CA PHE A 61 18.84 -16.78 34.33
C PHE A 61 17.77 -15.79 33.86
N SER A 62 17.16 -15.01 34.75
CA SER A 62 16.08 -14.09 34.36
C SER A 62 16.55 -13.00 33.41
N SER A 63 17.74 -12.44 33.65
CA SER A 63 18.31 -11.42 32.76
C SER A 63 18.70 -11.99 31.40
N THR A 64 19.21 -13.22 31.33
CA THR A 64 19.53 -13.89 30.05
C THR A 64 18.26 -14.19 29.26
N THR A 65 17.26 -14.78 29.92
CA THR A 65 15.96 -15.07 29.29
C THR A 65 15.30 -13.79 28.78
N ARG A 66 15.32 -12.72 29.59
CA ARG A 66 14.80 -11.41 29.17
C ARG A 66 15.54 -10.86 27.96
N LYS A 67 16.87 -10.88 27.95
CA LYS A 67 17.67 -10.39 26.81
C LYS A 67 17.36 -11.16 25.53
N ASN A 68 17.28 -12.48 25.62
CA ASN A 68 16.95 -13.33 24.48
C ASN A 68 15.55 -13.02 23.94
N LEU A 69 14.55 -12.88 24.82
CA LEU A 69 13.20 -12.49 24.40
C LEU A 69 13.17 -11.11 23.75
N VAL A 70 13.84 -10.12 24.33
CA VAL A 70 13.94 -8.76 23.75
C VAL A 70 14.58 -8.81 22.36
N THR A 71 15.70 -9.52 22.20
CA THR A 71 16.37 -9.64 20.90
C THR A 71 15.52 -10.36 19.85
N LEU A 72 14.68 -11.33 20.26
CA LEU A 72 13.75 -12.00 19.36
C LEU A 72 12.60 -11.08 18.96
N CYS A 73 12.06 -10.29 19.88
CA CYS A 73 11.07 -9.25 19.59
C CYS A 73 11.64 -8.21 18.60
N ASP A 74 12.84 -7.68 18.86
CA ASP A 74 13.50 -6.70 17.99
C ASP A 74 13.73 -7.25 16.57
N LEU A 75 14.09 -8.54 16.47
CA LEU A 75 14.25 -9.22 15.17
C LEU A 75 12.92 -9.33 14.43
N VAL A 76 11.85 -9.71 15.13
CA VAL A 76 10.51 -9.79 14.55
C VAL A 76 10.05 -8.41 14.07
N ASP A 77 10.21 -7.39 14.90
CA ASP A 77 9.83 -6.01 14.58
C ASP A 77 10.58 -5.50 13.35
N SER A 78 11.91 -5.70 13.30
CA SER A 78 12.71 -5.28 12.14
C SER A 78 12.36 -6.04 10.85
N LYS A 79 11.90 -7.29 10.93
CA LYS A 79 11.39 -8.04 9.76
C LYS A 79 10.03 -7.51 9.31
N LEU A 80 9.13 -7.24 10.26
CA LEU A 80 7.81 -6.68 9.97
C LEU A 80 7.94 -5.29 9.34
N GLU A 81 8.82 -4.45 9.86
CA GLU A 81 9.08 -3.12 9.33
C GLU A 81 9.62 -3.19 7.88
N LYS A 82 10.53 -4.12 7.58
CA LYS A 82 11.02 -4.33 6.20
C LYS A 82 9.91 -4.76 5.24
N ILE A 83 9.03 -5.65 5.68
CA ILE A 83 7.88 -6.09 4.87
C ILE A 83 6.92 -4.93 4.65
N ASN A 84 6.62 -4.18 5.73
CA ASN A 84 5.70 -3.06 5.68
C ASN A 84 6.23 -1.93 4.80
N ASN A 85 7.50 -1.57 4.93
CA ASN A 85 8.15 -0.56 4.09
C ASN A 85 8.16 -0.97 2.61
N LYS A 86 8.39 -2.25 2.32
CA LYS A 86 8.31 -2.78 0.95
C LYS A 86 6.88 -2.71 0.42
N TYR A 87 5.90 -3.07 1.23
CA TYR A 87 4.48 -3.01 0.89
C TYR A 87 4.04 -1.57 0.61
N TYR A 88 4.33 -0.63 1.53
CA TYR A 88 4.04 0.80 1.35
C TYR A 88 4.75 1.41 0.16
N TYR A 89 5.98 1.01 -0.14
CA TYR A 89 6.67 1.46 -1.34
C TYR A 89 5.90 1.09 -2.62
N TYR A 90 5.38 -0.14 -2.69
CA TYR A 90 4.55 -0.55 -3.82
C TYR A 90 3.19 0.15 -3.84
N GLU A 91 2.52 0.28 -2.69
CA GLU A 91 1.25 1.00 -2.60
C GLU A 91 1.40 2.46 -3.01
N SER A 92 2.43 3.15 -2.53
CA SER A 92 2.71 4.54 -2.88
C SER A 92 3.01 4.70 -4.37
N LYS A 93 3.78 3.77 -4.96
CA LYS A 93 4.04 3.76 -6.40
C LYS A 93 2.77 3.53 -7.21
N ILE A 94 1.96 2.55 -6.82
CA ILE A 94 0.68 2.24 -7.50
C ILE A 94 -0.28 3.42 -7.36
N THR A 95 -0.41 3.98 -6.17
CA THR A 95 -1.27 5.14 -5.91
C THR A 95 -0.79 6.38 -6.66
N GLY A 96 0.53 6.58 -6.74
CA GLY A 96 1.13 7.64 -7.54
C GLY A 96 0.80 7.48 -9.03
N THR A 97 0.99 6.28 -9.59
CA THR A 97 0.60 5.99 -10.98
C THR A 97 -0.92 6.11 -11.19
N LEU A 98 -1.73 5.65 -10.24
CA LEU A 98 -3.19 5.73 -10.35
C LEU A 98 -3.66 7.18 -10.31
N SER A 99 -3.07 7.99 -9.43
CA SER A 99 -3.35 9.42 -9.34
C SER A 99 -2.88 10.17 -10.58
N SER A 100 -1.75 9.80 -11.17
CA SER A 100 -1.30 10.42 -12.43
C SER A 100 -2.19 10.00 -13.60
N LEU A 101 -2.74 8.79 -13.58
CA LEU A 101 -3.66 8.30 -14.60
C LEU A 101 -5.04 8.96 -14.50
N HIS A 102 -5.54 9.08 -13.27
CA HIS A 102 -6.81 9.70 -12.92
C HIS A 102 -6.63 11.21 -12.67
N SER A 103 -6.24 11.94 -13.71
CA SER A 103 -6.01 13.39 -13.61
C SER A 103 -7.30 14.23 -13.54
N ASP A 104 -8.47 13.65 -13.84
CA ASP A 104 -9.78 14.33 -13.86
C ASP A 104 -10.77 13.70 -12.86
N HIS A 105 -11.06 14.41 -11.76
CA HIS A 105 -11.96 13.98 -10.68
C HIS A 105 -13.44 13.92 -11.10
N SER A 106 -13.76 14.32 -12.34
CA SER A 106 -15.10 14.23 -12.92
C SER A 106 -15.47 12.82 -13.39
N GLU A 107 -14.50 11.93 -13.60
CA GLU A 107 -14.75 10.54 -14.01
C GLU A 107 -14.93 9.64 -12.77
N LEU A 108 -16.16 9.19 -12.48
CA LEU A 108 -16.41 8.27 -11.36
C LEU A 108 -15.87 6.86 -11.68
N LEU A 109 -14.73 6.50 -11.09
CA LEU A 109 -14.04 5.22 -11.36
C LEU A 109 -14.91 3.99 -11.06
N ILE A 110 -15.50 3.93 -9.86
CA ILE A 110 -16.22 2.74 -9.38
C ILE A 110 -17.38 2.33 -10.32
N PRO A 111 -18.37 3.19 -10.62
CA PRO A 111 -19.47 2.81 -11.50
C PRO A 111 -19.00 2.50 -12.93
N ASN A 112 -18.00 3.22 -13.44
CA ASN A 112 -17.49 3.03 -14.80
C ASN A 112 -16.75 1.69 -14.95
N ILE A 113 -15.97 1.27 -13.95
CA ILE A 113 -15.34 -0.06 -13.92
C ILE A 113 -16.40 -1.17 -13.96
N PHE A 114 -17.52 -1.01 -13.25
CA PHE A 114 -18.62 -1.96 -13.36
C PHE A 114 -19.20 -2.01 -14.78
N TYR A 115 -19.40 -0.86 -15.44
CA TYR A 115 -19.88 -0.83 -16.82
C TYR A 115 -18.91 -1.52 -17.79
N ILE A 116 -17.60 -1.34 -17.60
CA ILE A 116 -16.57 -2.06 -18.38
C ILE A 116 -16.67 -3.57 -18.14
N GLY A 117 -16.83 -3.99 -16.89
CA GLY A 117 -17.03 -5.39 -16.51
C GLY A 117 -18.28 -5.99 -17.17
N VAL A 118 -19.39 -5.26 -17.18
CA VAL A 118 -20.64 -5.67 -17.85
C VAL A 118 -20.44 -5.76 -19.37
N ALA A 119 -19.75 -4.80 -19.99
CA ALA A 119 -19.45 -4.83 -21.42
C ALA A 119 -18.61 -6.06 -21.78
N ALA A 120 -17.55 -6.34 -21.03
CA ALA A 120 -16.71 -7.54 -21.23
C ALA A 120 -17.53 -8.84 -21.06
N MET A 121 -18.40 -8.90 -20.05
CA MET A 121 -19.29 -10.03 -19.83
C MET A 121 -20.31 -10.20 -20.96
N ALA A 122 -20.84 -9.09 -21.50
CA ALA A 122 -21.70 -9.11 -22.68
C ALA A 122 -20.96 -9.67 -23.92
N GLY A 123 -19.69 -9.30 -24.12
CA GLY A 123 -18.84 -9.88 -25.18
C GLY A 123 -18.61 -11.39 -25.02
N SER A 124 -18.48 -11.87 -23.77
CA SER A 124 -18.38 -13.30 -23.43
C SER A 124 -19.69 -14.05 -23.73
N VAL A 125 -20.83 -13.48 -23.34
CA VAL A 125 -22.16 -14.05 -23.62
C VAL A 125 -22.41 -14.11 -25.13
N LEU A 126 -22.02 -13.09 -25.88
CA LEU A 126 -22.22 -13.02 -27.33
C LEU A 126 -21.45 -14.12 -28.09
N THR A 127 -20.30 -14.55 -27.57
CA THR A 127 -19.44 -15.57 -28.19
C THR A 127 -19.59 -16.96 -27.59
N LYS A 128 -20.66 -17.19 -26.80
CA LYS A 128 -20.92 -18.45 -26.08
C LYS A 128 -20.91 -19.70 -26.98
N ARG A 129 -21.28 -19.58 -28.26
CA ARG A 129 -21.32 -20.70 -29.24
C ARG A 129 -20.21 -20.63 -30.29
N SER A 130 -19.24 -19.72 -30.13
CA SER A 130 -18.18 -19.48 -31.12
C SER A 130 -16.89 -20.24 -30.76
N ASN A 131 -15.94 -20.28 -31.71
CA ASN A 131 -14.62 -20.87 -31.48
C ASN A 131 -13.90 -20.24 -30.27
N ILE A 132 -12.98 -21.01 -29.66
CA ILE A 132 -12.22 -20.60 -28.46
C ILE A 132 -11.49 -19.26 -28.64
N LEU A 133 -11.04 -18.96 -29.86
CA LEU A 133 -10.40 -17.68 -30.20
C LEU A 133 -11.34 -16.49 -29.94
N TYR A 134 -12.58 -16.57 -30.42
CA TYR A 134 -13.59 -15.53 -30.20
C TYR A 134 -14.01 -15.44 -28.73
N ARG A 135 -14.04 -16.58 -28.04
CA ARG A 135 -14.37 -16.61 -26.60
C ARG A 135 -13.37 -15.84 -25.75
N VAL A 136 -12.11 -15.75 -26.19
CA VAL A 136 -11.06 -14.99 -25.49
C VAL A 136 -10.96 -13.56 -26.02
N SER A 137 -11.02 -13.36 -27.35
CA SER A 137 -10.84 -12.03 -27.93
C SER A 137 -12.04 -11.11 -27.67
N MET A 138 -13.26 -11.64 -27.70
CA MET A 138 -14.45 -10.80 -27.67
C MET A 138 -14.71 -10.10 -26.34
N PRO A 139 -14.51 -10.73 -25.17
CA PRO A 139 -14.54 -10.02 -23.89
C PRO A 139 -13.50 -8.90 -23.82
N VAL A 140 -12.32 -9.08 -24.42
CA VAL A 140 -11.25 -8.06 -24.45
C VAL A 140 -11.65 -6.90 -25.35
N ILE A 141 -12.19 -7.17 -26.54
CA ILE A 141 -12.66 -6.13 -27.47
C ILE A 141 -13.80 -5.33 -26.84
N PHE A 142 -14.79 -5.98 -26.26
CA PHE A 142 -15.90 -5.28 -25.61
C PHE A 142 -15.47 -4.55 -24.34
N GLY A 143 -14.55 -5.13 -23.55
CA GLY A 143 -14.00 -4.47 -22.36
C GLY A 143 -13.21 -3.22 -22.72
N THR A 144 -12.35 -3.28 -23.75
CA THR A 144 -11.59 -2.13 -24.23
C THR A 144 -12.48 -1.06 -24.85
N ALA A 145 -13.50 -1.45 -25.62
CA ALA A 145 -14.50 -0.52 -26.14
C ALA A 145 -15.30 0.16 -25.02
N GLY A 146 -15.70 -0.60 -23.99
CA GLY A 146 -16.36 -0.07 -22.80
C GLY A 146 -15.46 0.89 -22.03
N PHE A 147 -14.16 0.60 -21.94
CA PHE A 147 -13.18 1.46 -21.26
C PHE A 147 -13.00 2.80 -21.98
N TYR A 148 -12.83 2.76 -23.30
CA TYR A 148 -12.78 3.98 -24.13
C TYR A 148 -14.05 4.83 -24.01
N TYR A 149 -15.23 4.18 -23.96
CA TYR A 149 -16.51 4.88 -23.87
C TYR A 149 -16.77 5.51 -22.50
N THR A 150 -16.43 4.80 -21.42
CA THR A 150 -16.78 5.20 -20.05
C THR A 150 -15.71 6.04 -19.36
N LEU A 151 -14.43 5.88 -19.71
CA LEU A 151 -13.32 6.69 -19.19
C LEU A 151 -12.39 7.17 -20.33
N PRO A 152 -12.82 8.12 -21.17
CA PRO A 152 -12.04 8.56 -22.32
C PRO A 152 -10.73 9.26 -21.94
N LYS A 153 -10.69 10.02 -20.83
CA LYS A 153 -9.46 10.70 -20.39
C LYS A 153 -8.47 9.71 -19.80
N THR A 154 -8.94 8.86 -18.90
CA THR A 154 -8.11 7.79 -18.32
C THR A 154 -7.56 6.87 -19.41
N TYR A 155 -8.37 6.51 -20.41
CA TYR A 155 -7.92 5.73 -21.56
C TYR A 155 -6.77 6.41 -22.30
N SER A 156 -6.92 7.70 -22.65
CA SER A 156 -5.89 8.44 -23.38
C SER A 156 -4.56 8.50 -22.61
N ASN A 157 -4.61 8.86 -21.32
CA ASN A 157 -3.44 8.87 -20.45
C ASN A 157 -2.77 7.49 -20.33
N THR A 158 -3.57 6.41 -20.30
CA THR A 158 -3.05 5.04 -20.24
C THR A 158 -2.32 4.66 -21.53
N ILE A 159 -2.85 5.06 -22.67
CA ILE A 159 -2.21 4.82 -23.98
C ILE A 159 -0.91 5.62 -24.07
N ASP A 160 -0.88 6.87 -23.60
CA ASP A 160 0.33 7.69 -23.59
C ASP A 160 1.43 7.07 -22.73
N LEU A 161 1.09 6.60 -21.51
CA LEU A 161 2.05 5.88 -20.65
C LEU A 161 2.51 4.56 -21.25
N LEU A 162 1.60 3.83 -21.91
CA LEU A 162 1.95 2.60 -22.59
C LEU A 162 2.91 2.86 -23.75
N HIS A 163 2.72 3.97 -24.46
CA HIS A 163 3.58 4.40 -25.55
C HIS A 163 4.97 4.81 -25.05
N GLU A 164 5.07 5.60 -23.98
CA GLU A 164 6.36 5.92 -23.34
C GLU A 164 7.10 4.66 -22.88
N TRP A 165 6.37 3.70 -22.30
CA TRP A 165 6.94 2.42 -21.91
C TRP A 165 7.42 1.62 -23.14
N GLU A 166 6.62 1.58 -24.20
CA GLU A 166 6.95 0.90 -25.45
C GLU A 166 8.19 1.50 -26.10
N GLU A 167 8.31 2.82 -26.15
CA GLU A 167 9.47 3.52 -26.69
C GLU A 167 10.76 3.11 -25.95
N SER A 168 10.68 3.01 -24.62
CA SER A 168 11.84 2.64 -23.79
C SER A 168 12.28 1.18 -23.93
N LYS A 169 11.36 0.25 -24.24
CA LYS A 169 11.61 -1.20 -24.26
C LYS A 169 11.71 -1.77 -25.67
N LEU A 170 10.91 -1.26 -26.60
CA LEU A 170 10.65 -1.82 -27.92
C LEU A 170 10.68 -0.72 -29.01
N PRO A 171 11.80 0.03 -29.17
CA PRO A 171 11.86 1.20 -30.06
C PRO A 171 11.64 0.87 -31.54
N LYS A 172 11.82 -0.39 -31.95
CA LYS A 172 11.53 -0.82 -33.32
C LYS A 172 10.04 -0.90 -33.61
N PHE A 173 9.24 -1.28 -32.62
CA PHE A 173 7.80 -1.42 -32.76
C PHE A 173 7.14 -0.05 -32.74
N THR A 174 7.55 0.82 -31.81
CA THR A 174 7.09 2.21 -31.69
C THR A 174 7.28 2.99 -32.99
N LYS A 175 8.48 2.97 -33.58
CA LYS A 175 8.75 3.64 -34.86
C LYS A 175 7.85 3.17 -36.01
N PHE A 176 7.50 1.88 -36.01
CA PHE A 176 6.60 1.33 -37.02
C PHE A 176 5.16 1.79 -36.78
N GLN A 177 4.72 1.82 -35.53
CA GLN A 177 3.42 2.38 -35.15
C GLN A 177 3.33 3.85 -35.53
N ASP A 178 4.33 4.67 -35.16
CA ASP A 178 4.39 6.10 -35.44
C ASP A 178 4.32 6.38 -36.94
N ALA A 179 5.14 5.68 -37.73
CA ALA A 179 5.11 5.81 -39.18
C ALA A 179 3.73 5.46 -39.76
N THR A 180 3.07 4.44 -39.23
CA THR A 180 1.72 4.03 -39.67
C THR A 180 0.67 5.07 -39.28
N ILE A 181 0.75 5.60 -38.06
CA ILE A 181 -0.12 6.65 -37.55
C ILE A 181 0.05 7.94 -38.35
N ASP A 182 1.28 8.34 -38.63
CA ASP A 182 1.58 9.57 -39.39
C ASP A 182 1.10 9.47 -40.83
N ASN A 183 1.32 8.33 -41.49
CA ASN A 183 0.77 8.07 -42.82
C ASN A 183 -0.77 8.18 -42.82
N THR A 184 -1.43 7.61 -41.80
CA THR A 184 -2.89 7.65 -41.68
C THR A 184 -3.41 9.05 -41.41
N LYS A 185 -2.76 9.81 -40.51
CA LYS A 185 -3.09 11.21 -40.21
C LYS A 185 -2.94 12.09 -41.45
N TRP A 186 -1.85 11.93 -42.19
CA TRP A 186 -1.63 12.66 -43.44
C TRP A 186 -2.72 12.35 -44.47
N MET A 187 -3.05 11.06 -44.68
CA MET A 187 -4.10 10.66 -45.62
C MET A 187 -5.47 11.24 -45.24
N TYR A 188 -5.84 11.18 -43.96
CA TYR A 188 -7.08 11.77 -43.48
C TYR A 188 -7.10 13.29 -43.70
N GLY A 189 -6.01 13.99 -43.35
CA GLY A 189 -5.87 15.43 -43.56
C GLY A 189 -5.99 15.85 -45.02
N VAL A 190 -5.36 15.09 -45.94
CA VAL A 190 -5.48 15.32 -47.39
C VAL A 190 -6.92 15.14 -47.86
N GLY A 191 -7.63 14.10 -47.41
CA GLY A 191 -9.03 13.89 -47.75
C GLY A 191 -9.95 15.03 -47.28
N VAL A 192 -9.74 15.52 -46.05
CA VAL A 192 -10.50 16.64 -45.49
C VAL A 192 -10.22 17.94 -46.26
N ASP A 193 -8.95 18.25 -46.56
CA ASP A 193 -8.57 19.45 -47.33
C ASP A 193 -9.13 19.44 -48.75
N LEU A 194 -9.06 18.30 -49.44
CA LEU A 194 -9.65 18.13 -50.77
C LEU A 194 -11.17 18.34 -50.73
N THR A 195 -11.84 17.77 -49.74
CA THR A 195 -13.29 17.95 -49.55
C THR A 195 -13.63 19.42 -49.32
N GLN A 196 -12.90 20.10 -48.43
CA GLN A 196 -13.10 21.52 -48.14
C GLN A 196 -12.86 22.41 -49.38
N LYS A 197 -11.83 22.12 -50.19
CA LYS A 197 -11.55 22.83 -51.44
C LYS A 197 -12.64 22.63 -52.49
N VAL A 198 -13.16 21.41 -52.64
CA VAL A 198 -14.26 21.12 -53.57
C VAL A 198 -15.54 21.84 -53.14
N THR A 199 -15.93 21.75 -51.88
CA THR A 199 -17.12 22.45 -51.36
C THR A 199 -16.99 23.97 -51.53
N ARG A 200 -15.83 24.55 -51.24
CA ARG A 200 -15.57 26.00 -51.42
C ARG A 200 -15.62 26.42 -52.88
N SER A 201 -15.14 25.57 -53.79
CA SER A 201 -15.19 25.81 -55.24
C SER A 201 -16.62 25.72 -55.77
N GLY A 202 -17.40 24.74 -55.31
CA GLY A 202 -18.83 24.63 -55.61
C GLY A 202 -19.63 25.86 -55.16
N TRP A 203 -19.37 26.38 -53.96
CA TRP A 203 -19.98 27.62 -53.46
C TRP A 203 -19.65 28.84 -54.33
N LYS A 204 -18.40 28.95 -54.79
CA LYS A 204 -17.99 30.02 -55.72
C LYS A 204 -18.74 29.89 -57.04
N LEU A 205 -18.80 28.69 -57.62
CA LEU A 205 -19.51 28.43 -58.88
C LEU A 205 -21.01 28.75 -58.75
N GLN A 206 -21.66 28.33 -57.67
CA GLN A 206 -23.07 28.69 -57.42
C GLN A 206 -23.27 30.20 -57.36
N ASN A 207 -22.37 30.95 -56.71
CA ASN A 207 -22.45 32.41 -56.67
C ASN A 207 -22.21 33.03 -58.07
N TYR A 208 -21.30 32.49 -58.87
CA TYR A 208 -21.11 32.92 -60.26
C TYR A 208 -22.39 32.69 -61.09
N PHE A 209 -22.98 31.50 -61.04
CA PHE A 209 -24.21 31.20 -61.77
C PHE A 209 -25.40 32.04 -61.30
N LYS A 210 -25.52 32.29 -59.99
CA LYS A 210 -26.57 33.14 -59.43
C LYS A 210 -26.44 34.59 -59.90
N ASN A 211 -25.22 35.13 -59.98
CA ASN A 211 -24.99 36.47 -60.53
C ASN A 211 -25.25 36.55 -62.05
N LEU A 212 -25.12 35.43 -62.77
CA LEU A 212 -25.32 35.34 -64.21
C LEU A 212 -26.80 35.14 -64.59
N LEU A 213 -27.58 34.48 -63.72
CA LEU A 213 -29.02 34.23 -63.89
C LEU A 213 -29.93 35.24 -63.18
N GLY A 214 -29.41 35.96 -62.17
CA GLY A 214 -30.14 36.95 -61.37
C GLY A 214 -29.79 38.40 -61.68
N GLY A 215 -29.14 38.66 -62.82
CA GLY A 215 -28.97 40.03 -63.33
C GLY A 215 -30.29 40.53 -63.90
N GLU A 216 -30.96 41.41 -63.15
CA GLU A 216 -31.75 42.49 -63.75
C GLU A 216 -30.90 43.33 -64.72
#